data_AF-R6RD66-F1
#
_entry.id   AF-R6RD66-F1
#
_cell.length_a   1.000
_cell.length_b   1.000
_cell.length_c   1.000
_cell.angle_alpha   90.00
_cell.angle_beta   90.00
_cell.angle_gamma   90.00
#
_symmetry.space_group_name_H-M   'P 1'
#
loop_
_entity.id
_entity.type
_entity.pdbx_description
1 polymer ?
#
loop_
_entity_poly.entity_id
_entity_poly.type
_entity_poly.pdbx_seq_one_letter_code
_entity_poly.pdbx_strand_id
1 'polypeptide(L)'
;MKVSYYLKRIINDKIKLGFIFLLFLLPIMDLISTLVSIHHGATPMAPWSSTFLSLTSTSFIFHSLFFNFLPLYLLIISCDDCFEDCTTKYRNVLISKWGKKNYVITNITKSFCISFFLILFTLLLNMLMSEIIFNTATYSIFSENLVDEDKTSLFYIEATHPTVTNIIYIFTTSLLSGAIGAAGAALAMAIKIRKIVYPLLFLLWFLPAHTDKSIMLALQPFCEYGLDTKIPVFVITLGIFVVLTIGAAIKEVHYAKI
;
A
#
# COMPACT_ATOMS: atom_id res chain seq x y z
N MET A 1 -14.55 -22.89 2.76
CA MET A 1 -13.37 -23.77 2.48
C MET A 1 -12.21 -23.06 1.77
N LYS A 2 -12.44 -22.22 0.73
CA LYS A 2 -11.34 -21.59 -0.06
C LYS A 2 -10.53 -20.53 0.70
N VAL A 3 -11.17 -19.60 1.40
CA VAL A 3 -10.48 -18.50 2.12
C VAL A 3 -9.64 -19.01 3.29
N SER A 4 -10.20 -19.91 4.10
CA SER A 4 -9.49 -20.53 5.24
C SER A 4 -8.20 -21.25 4.83
N TYR A 5 -8.18 -21.88 3.65
CA TYR A 5 -6.98 -22.51 3.11
C TYR A 5 -5.85 -21.51 2.84
N TYR A 6 -6.15 -20.39 2.17
CA TYR A 6 -5.15 -19.37 1.87
C TYR A 6 -4.65 -18.63 3.11
N LEU A 7 -5.53 -18.34 4.07
CA LEU A 7 -5.12 -17.78 5.35
C LEU A 7 -4.18 -18.73 6.10
N LYS A 8 -4.46 -20.04 6.09
CA LYS A 8 -3.60 -21.04 6.73
C LYS A 8 -2.22 -21.14 6.07
N ARG A 9 -2.12 -20.97 4.74
CA ARG A 9 -0.83 -20.89 4.04
C ARG A 9 0.00 -19.71 4.50
N ILE A 10 -0.62 -18.52 4.64
CA ILE A 10 0.09 -17.32 5.06
C ILE A 10 0.56 -17.43 6.52
N ILE A 11 -0.31 -17.92 7.41
CA ILE A 11 0.01 -18.05 8.85
C ILE A 11 1.12 -19.10 9.09
N ASN A 12 1.20 -20.13 8.26
CA ASN A 12 2.22 -21.16 8.43
C ASN A 12 3.57 -20.81 7.77
N ASP A 13 3.61 -19.77 6.94
CA ASP A 13 4.80 -19.37 6.20
C ASP A 13 5.58 -18.28 6.97
N LYS A 14 6.72 -18.68 7.54
CA LYS A 14 7.58 -17.80 8.35
C LYS A 14 8.09 -16.59 7.58
N ILE A 15 8.31 -16.73 6.26
CA ILE A 15 8.81 -15.63 5.43
C ILE A 15 7.69 -14.60 5.25
N LYS A 16 6.48 -15.05 4.91
CA LYS A 16 5.31 -14.16 4.77
C LYS A 16 4.99 -13.45 6.07
N LEU A 17 5.00 -14.17 7.20
CA LEU A 17 4.84 -13.57 8.52
C LEU A 17 5.92 -12.54 8.85
N GLY A 18 7.18 -12.81 8.49
CA GLY A 18 8.28 -11.86 8.67
C GLY A 18 8.06 -10.55 7.91
N PHE A 19 7.60 -10.61 6.66
CA PHE A 19 7.28 -9.41 5.88
C PHE A 19 6.02 -8.68 6.34
N ILE A 20 5.00 -9.41 6.83
CA ILE A 20 3.83 -8.80 7.48
C ILE A 20 4.30 -8.03 8.72
N PHE A 21 5.10 -8.67 9.58
CA PHE A 21 5.66 -8.02 10.77
C PHE A 21 6.49 -6.79 10.40
N LEU A 22 7.35 -6.89 9.37
CA LEU A 22 8.14 -5.76 8.88
C LEU A 22 7.26 -4.58 8.44
N LEU A 23 6.16 -4.83 7.71
CA LEU A 23 5.25 -3.78 7.28
C LEU A 23 4.58 -3.06 8.46
N PHE A 24 4.22 -3.78 9.51
CA PHE A 24 3.74 -3.15 10.75
C PHE A 24 4.85 -2.41 11.51
N LEU A 25 6.07 -2.94 11.50
CA LEU A 25 7.20 -2.38 12.23
C LEU A 25 7.65 -1.03 11.64
N LEU A 26 7.64 -0.86 10.32
CA LEU A 26 8.16 0.34 9.66
C LEU A 26 7.46 1.64 10.12
N PRO A 27 6.11 1.75 10.11
CA PRO A 27 5.43 2.94 10.64
C PRO A 27 5.60 3.14 12.15
N ILE A 28 5.83 2.07 12.92
CA ILE A 28 6.09 2.16 14.35
C ILE A 28 7.50 2.71 14.61
N MET A 29 8.49 2.25 13.82
CA MET A 29 9.86 2.76 13.90
C MET A 29 9.95 4.23 13.53
N ASP A 30 9.15 4.67 12.58
CA ASP A 30 9.02 6.08 12.23
C ASP A 30 8.51 6.91 13.43
N LEU A 31 7.45 6.47 14.11
CA LEU A 31 6.97 7.12 15.34
C LEU A 31 8.05 7.13 16.44
N ILE A 32 8.78 6.03 16.63
CA ILE A 32 9.88 6.00 17.62
C ILE A 32 10.97 7.01 17.25
N SER A 33 11.29 7.19 15.97
CA SER A 33 12.27 8.20 15.53
C SER A 33 11.81 9.63 15.84
N THR A 34 10.52 9.91 15.71
CA THR A 34 9.95 11.21 16.10
C THR A 34 10.04 11.43 17.61
N LEU A 35 9.78 10.40 18.42
CA LEU A 35 9.92 10.45 19.88
C LEU A 35 11.37 10.70 20.31
N VAL A 36 12.33 10.04 19.68
CA VAL A 36 13.76 10.28 19.94
C VAL A 36 14.12 11.73 19.59
N SER A 37 13.60 12.25 18.49
CA SER A 37 13.83 13.65 18.08
C SER A 37 13.27 14.64 19.11
N ILE A 38 12.09 14.36 19.65
CA ILE A 38 11.48 15.17 20.72
C ILE A 38 12.32 15.11 21.99
N HIS A 39 12.86 13.93 22.35
CA HIS A 39 13.76 13.80 23.47
C HIS A 39 15.05 14.62 23.31
N HIS A 40 15.50 14.85 22.07
CA HIS A 40 16.66 15.69 21.75
C HIS A 40 16.31 17.19 21.59
N GLY A 41 15.08 17.59 21.93
CA GLY A 41 14.65 19.00 21.97
C GLY A 41 13.74 19.44 20.83
N ALA A 42 13.26 18.53 19.98
CA ALA A 42 12.24 18.88 18.98
C ALA A 42 10.87 19.11 19.63
N THR A 43 10.08 20.04 19.06
CA THR A 43 8.72 20.32 19.53
C THR A 43 7.77 19.18 19.18
N PRO A 44 6.99 18.63 20.13
CA PRO A 44 5.99 17.61 19.86
C PRO A 44 4.96 18.11 18.85
N MET A 45 4.75 17.36 17.77
CA MET A 45 3.78 17.70 16.73
C MET A 45 2.39 17.14 17.08
N ALA A 46 1.35 17.84 16.65
CA ALA A 46 -0.03 17.46 16.84
C ALA A 46 -0.29 16.07 16.23
N PRO A 47 -1.11 15.22 16.87
CA PRO A 47 -1.26 13.81 16.51
C PRO A 47 -1.53 13.51 15.04
N TRP A 48 -2.36 14.34 14.42
CA TRP A 48 -2.76 14.16 13.04
C TRP A 48 -1.63 14.46 12.04
N SER A 49 -0.70 15.32 12.44
CA SER A 49 0.48 15.69 11.65
C SER A 49 1.67 14.75 11.87
N SER A 50 1.68 13.96 12.94
CA SER A 50 2.73 12.97 13.26
C SER A 50 2.43 11.55 12.73
N THR A 51 1.43 11.41 11.88
CA THR A 51 1.13 10.15 11.20
C THR A 51 2.18 9.82 10.12
N PHE A 52 2.36 8.53 9.84
CA PHE A 52 3.35 8.03 8.88
C PHE A 52 3.18 8.57 7.46
N LEU A 53 1.93 8.86 7.07
CA LEU A 53 1.63 9.44 5.75
C LEU A 53 1.94 10.93 5.68
N SER A 54 1.81 11.64 6.80
CA SER A 54 1.99 13.10 6.87
C SER A 54 3.44 13.55 6.67
N LEU A 55 4.41 12.62 6.74
CA LEU A 55 5.78 12.83 6.27
C LEU A 55 6.52 13.95 7.03
N THR A 56 6.17 14.15 8.29
CA THR A 56 6.75 15.17 9.18
C THR A 56 7.90 14.65 10.03
N SER A 57 8.14 13.34 9.99
CA SER A 57 9.23 12.73 10.74
C SER A 57 10.59 13.18 10.17
N THR A 58 11.54 13.39 11.07
CA THR A 58 12.94 13.73 10.72
C THR A 58 13.64 12.59 9.97
N SER A 59 13.14 11.36 10.11
CA SER A 59 13.73 10.15 9.56
C SER A 59 12.94 9.64 8.35
N PHE A 60 13.16 10.25 7.19
CA PHE A 60 12.53 9.86 5.91
C PHE A 60 12.84 8.40 5.47
N ILE A 61 13.82 7.75 6.11
CA ILE A 61 14.29 6.40 5.78
C ILE A 61 13.16 5.36 5.86
N PHE A 62 12.36 5.35 6.93
CA PHE A 62 11.32 4.33 7.11
C PHE A 62 10.17 4.50 6.12
N HIS A 63 9.78 5.75 5.86
CA HIS A 63 8.81 6.09 4.83
C HIS A 63 9.27 5.66 3.44
N SER A 64 10.51 6.01 3.08
CA SER A 64 11.15 5.64 1.81
C SER A 64 11.23 4.11 1.64
N LEU A 65 11.65 3.37 2.68
CA LEU A 65 11.69 1.91 2.64
C LEU A 65 10.29 1.29 2.43
N PHE A 66 9.29 1.79 3.16
CA PHE A 66 7.93 1.28 3.07
C PHE A 66 7.36 1.45 1.66
N PHE A 67 7.40 2.67 1.12
CA PHE A 67 6.80 2.95 -0.18
C PHE A 67 7.62 2.43 -1.34
N ASN A 68 8.96 2.58 -1.34
CA ASN A 68 9.77 2.16 -2.50
C ASN A 68 9.70 0.66 -2.75
N PHE A 69 9.66 -0.15 -1.68
CA PHE A 69 9.64 -1.60 -1.78
C PHE A 69 8.24 -2.22 -1.60
N LEU A 70 7.19 -1.39 -1.49
CA LEU A 70 5.81 -1.82 -1.29
C LEU A 70 5.38 -2.97 -2.23
N PRO A 71 5.57 -2.90 -3.56
CA PRO A 71 5.14 -3.98 -4.46
C PRO A 71 5.82 -5.31 -4.19
N LEU A 72 7.08 -5.30 -3.73
CA LEU A 72 7.83 -6.52 -3.43
C LEU A 72 7.31 -7.18 -2.17
N TYR A 73 7.02 -6.39 -1.12
CA TYR A 73 6.39 -6.91 0.09
C TYR A 73 5.05 -7.56 -0.23
N LEU A 74 4.22 -6.89 -1.02
CA LEU A 74 2.90 -7.40 -1.40
C LEU A 74 3.00 -8.65 -2.29
N LEU A 75 3.98 -8.73 -3.20
CA LEU A 75 4.22 -9.91 -4.02
C LEU A 75 4.56 -11.14 -3.17
N ILE A 76 5.48 -11.01 -2.22
CA ILE A 76 5.90 -12.10 -1.35
C ILE A 76 4.73 -12.58 -0.48
N ILE A 77 3.95 -11.65 0.08
CA ILE A 77 2.87 -12.00 1.00
C ILE A 77 1.67 -12.60 0.26
N SER A 78 1.23 -11.98 -0.83
CA SER A 78 -0.05 -12.32 -1.46
C SER A 78 0.06 -13.20 -2.71
N CYS A 79 1.15 -13.04 -3.48
CA CYS A 79 1.26 -13.58 -4.84
C CYS A 79 2.15 -14.83 -4.95
N ASP A 80 3.04 -15.08 -3.99
CA ASP A 80 4.00 -16.19 -4.09
C ASP A 80 3.34 -17.58 -4.18
N ASP A 81 2.16 -17.72 -3.57
CA ASP A 81 1.33 -18.92 -3.69
C ASP A 81 1.01 -19.27 -5.16
N CYS A 82 0.83 -18.26 -6.03
CA CYS A 82 0.53 -18.48 -7.45
C CYS A 82 1.72 -19.07 -8.20
N PHE A 83 2.95 -18.71 -7.82
CA PHE A 83 4.16 -19.31 -8.39
C PHE A 83 4.33 -20.74 -7.90
N GLU A 84 4.15 -21.00 -6.61
CA GLU A 84 4.21 -22.35 -6.03
C GLU A 84 3.19 -23.30 -6.66
N ASP A 85 1.95 -22.82 -6.86
CA ASP A 85 0.90 -23.61 -7.51
C ASP A 85 1.29 -24.00 -8.95
N CYS A 86 2.00 -23.10 -9.66
CA CYS A 86 2.47 -23.34 -11.02
C CYS A 86 3.66 -24.32 -11.05
N THR A 87 4.62 -24.21 -10.13
CA THR A 87 5.80 -25.09 -10.08
C THR A 87 5.45 -26.50 -9.63
N THR A 88 4.55 -26.65 -8.65
CA THR A 88 4.14 -27.94 -8.08
C THR A 88 3.07 -28.68 -8.90
N LYS A 89 2.57 -28.08 -10.00
CA LYS A 89 1.41 -28.53 -10.77
C LYS A 89 0.11 -28.63 -9.97
N TYR A 90 0.09 -28.18 -8.71
CA TYR A 90 -1.11 -28.16 -7.87
C TYR A 90 -2.23 -27.32 -8.50
N ARG A 91 -1.85 -26.29 -9.27
CA ARG A 91 -2.74 -25.52 -10.13
C ARG A 91 -3.69 -26.39 -10.97
N ASN A 92 -3.24 -27.50 -11.55
CA ASN A 92 -4.08 -28.32 -12.44
C ASN A 92 -5.19 -29.03 -11.63
N VAL A 93 -4.90 -29.42 -10.39
CA VAL A 93 -5.89 -29.97 -9.46
C VAL A 93 -6.92 -28.91 -9.07
N LEU A 94 -6.47 -27.68 -8.78
CA LEU A 94 -7.38 -26.58 -8.43
C LEU A 94 -8.26 -26.16 -9.61
N ILE A 95 -7.70 -26.08 -10.83
CA ILE A 95 -8.44 -25.76 -12.05
C ILE A 95 -9.46 -26.86 -12.36
N SER A 96 -9.10 -28.14 -12.19
CA SER A 96 -10.03 -29.26 -12.37
C SER A 96 -11.21 -29.20 -11.38
N LYS A 97 -10.94 -28.85 -10.11
CA LYS A 97 -11.98 -28.77 -9.07
C LYS A 97 -12.88 -27.53 -9.17
N TRP A 98 -12.33 -26.37 -9.53
CA TRP A 98 -13.05 -25.09 -9.43
C TRP A 98 -13.38 -24.45 -10.77
N GLY A 99 -12.74 -24.89 -11.85
CA GLY A 99 -12.78 -24.23 -13.15
C GLY A 99 -11.74 -23.10 -13.25
N LYS A 100 -11.22 -22.90 -14.46
CA LYS A 100 -10.13 -21.95 -14.75
C LYS A 100 -10.48 -20.50 -14.41
N LYS A 101 -11.66 -20.04 -14.81
CA LYS A 101 -12.16 -18.67 -14.52
C LYS A 101 -12.24 -18.41 -13.01
N ASN A 102 -12.81 -19.35 -12.26
CA ASN A 102 -12.97 -19.22 -10.82
C ASN A 102 -11.63 -19.25 -10.09
N TYR A 103 -10.66 -20.05 -10.56
CA TYR A 103 -9.29 -20.04 -10.02
C TYR A 103 -8.64 -18.65 -10.15
N VAL A 104 -8.69 -18.07 -11.35
CA VAL A 104 -8.12 -16.74 -11.63
C VAL A 104 -8.79 -15.66 -10.78
N ILE A 105 -10.12 -15.59 -10.77
CA ILE A 105 -10.87 -14.59 -9.97
C ILE A 105 -10.56 -14.76 -8.48
N THR A 106 -10.54 -16.00 -7.97
CA THR A 106 -10.29 -16.25 -6.54
C THR A 106 -8.90 -15.75 -6.13
N ASN A 107 -7.86 -16.00 -6.93
CA ASN A 107 -6.50 -15.53 -6.61
C ASN A 107 -6.37 -14.01 -6.71
N ILE A 108 -6.99 -13.38 -7.71
CA ILE A 108 -6.99 -11.92 -7.85
C ILE A 108 -7.71 -11.25 -6.67
N THR A 109 -8.93 -11.70 -6.34
CA THR A 109 -9.71 -11.16 -5.22
C THR A 109 -9.00 -11.38 -3.89
N LYS A 110 -8.44 -12.58 -3.67
CA LYS A 110 -7.64 -12.88 -2.48
C LYS A 110 -6.48 -11.89 -2.35
N SER A 111 -5.66 -11.73 -3.39
CA SER A 111 -4.47 -10.88 -3.31
C SER A 111 -4.82 -9.41 -3.16
N PHE A 112 -5.92 -8.95 -3.78
CA PHE A 112 -6.48 -7.63 -3.52
C PHE A 112 -6.82 -7.46 -2.04
N CYS A 113 -7.65 -8.34 -1.48
CA CYS A 113 -8.13 -8.22 -0.10
C CYS A 113 -6.97 -8.26 0.91
N ILE A 114 -6.01 -9.18 0.75
CA ILE A 114 -4.87 -9.27 1.67
C ILE A 114 -4.03 -8.00 1.63
N SER A 115 -3.66 -7.52 0.44
CA SER A 115 -2.84 -6.31 0.31
C SER A 115 -3.57 -5.05 0.77
N PHE A 116 -4.88 -4.96 0.50
CA PHE A 116 -5.74 -3.87 0.96
C PHE A 116 -5.81 -3.82 2.49
N PHE A 117 -6.28 -4.90 3.12
CA PHE A 117 -6.48 -4.93 4.57
C PHE A 117 -5.16 -4.87 5.35
N LEU A 118 -4.09 -5.45 4.82
CA LEU A 118 -2.77 -5.37 5.44
C LEU A 118 -2.34 -3.90 5.60
N ILE A 119 -2.33 -3.14 4.50
CA ILE A 119 -1.92 -1.74 4.51
C ILE A 119 -2.92 -0.86 5.28
N LEU A 120 -4.22 -1.13 5.14
CA LEU A 120 -5.25 -0.44 5.89
C LEU A 120 -5.01 -0.55 7.41
N PHE A 121 -4.83 -1.77 7.92
CA PHE A 121 -4.63 -1.98 9.35
C PHE A 121 -3.27 -1.48 9.84
N THR A 122 -2.21 -1.63 9.04
CA THR A 122 -0.89 -1.07 9.34
C THR A 122 -0.95 0.45 9.55
N LEU A 123 -1.61 1.18 8.65
CA LEU A 123 -1.67 2.64 8.74
C LEU A 123 -2.71 3.13 9.75
N LEU A 124 -3.83 2.42 9.94
CA LEU A 124 -4.78 2.74 11.02
C LEU A 124 -4.15 2.56 12.40
N LEU A 125 -3.34 1.51 12.58
CA LEU A 125 -2.60 1.30 13.82
C LEU A 125 -1.58 2.41 14.05
N ASN A 126 -0.86 2.83 13.01
CA ASN A 126 0.03 3.98 13.11
C ASN A 126 -0.72 5.27 13.51
N MET A 127 -1.85 5.57 12.87
CA MET A 127 -2.67 6.74 13.23
C MET A 127 -3.13 6.68 14.68
N LEU A 128 -3.64 5.52 15.13
CA LEU A 128 -4.08 5.31 16.50
C LEU A 128 -2.93 5.50 17.50
N MET A 129 -1.74 5.00 17.20
CA MET A 129 -0.56 5.21 18.05
C MET A 129 -0.15 6.68 18.10
N SER A 130 -0.23 7.40 16.98
CA SER A 130 0.03 8.83 16.92
C SER A 130 -0.90 9.62 17.85
N GLU A 131 -2.20 9.32 17.81
CA GLU A 131 -3.23 9.90 18.69
C GLU A 131 -2.96 9.62 20.17
N ILE A 132 -2.52 8.42 20.54
CA ILE A 132 -2.23 8.08 21.93
C ILE A 132 -0.95 8.77 22.42
N ILE A 133 0.10 8.76 21.61
CA ILE A 133 1.44 9.24 22.01
C ILE A 133 1.48 10.77 22.10
N PHE A 134 0.84 11.46 21.15
CA PHE A 134 0.95 12.91 20.99
C PHE A 134 -0.30 13.68 21.42
N ASN A 135 -1.23 13.06 22.16
CA ASN A 135 -2.55 13.61 22.51
C ASN A 135 -2.53 15.05 23.07
N THR A 136 -1.47 15.45 23.75
CA THR A 136 -1.33 16.78 24.36
C THR A 136 -0.62 17.81 23.47
N ALA A 137 -0.09 17.40 22.33
CA ALA A 137 0.64 18.26 21.41
C ALA A 137 -0.32 19.05 20.51
N THR A 138 -0.11 20.36 20.43
CA THR A 138 -0.94 21.27 19.63
C THR A 138 -0.18 21.90 18.46
N TYR A 139 1.14 21.76 18.42
CA TYR A 139 1.98 22.37 17.39
C TYR A 139 1.85 21.62 16.07
N SER A 140 1.61 22.31 14.96
CA SER A 140 1.71 21.70 13.64
C SER A 140 2.40 22.66 12.67
N ILE A 141 3.39 22.15 11.94
CA ILE A 141 4.09 22.91 10.89
C ILE A 141 3.07 23.39 9.83
N PHE A 142 1.99 22.62 9.65
CA PHE A 142 0.93 22.93 8.71
C PHE A 142 0.01 24.07 9.18
N SER A 143 -0.22 24.25 10.48
CA SER A 143 -1.10 25.31 11.00
C SER A 143 -0.49 26.70 10.92
N GLU A 144 0.83 26.82 10.97
CA GLU A 144 1.50 28.12 10.81
C GLU A 144 1.33 28.66 9.39
N ASN A 145 1.28 27.76 8.39
CA ASN A 145 1.06 28.11 7.00
C ASN A 145 -0.41 28.43 6.66
N LEU A 146 -1.37 28.15 7.56
CA LEU A 146 -2.80 28.42 7.33
C LEU A 146 -3.17 29.91 7.37
N VAL A 147 -2.30 30.77 7.88
CA VAL A 147 -2.63 32.21 8.09
C VAL A 147 -2.76 32.97 6.77
N ASP A 148 -2.07 32.52 5.72
CA ASP A 148 -2.05 33.16 4.39
C ASP A 148 -2.72 32.32 3.29
N GLU A 149 -3.25 31.14 3.63
CA GLU A 149 -3.91 30.29 2.64
C GLU A 149 -5.38 30.64 2.41
N ASP A 150 -5.77 30.65 1.14
CA ASP A 150 -7.17 30.77 0.75
C ASP A 150 -8.02 29.70 1.42
N LYS A 151 -9.13 30.09 2.06
CA LYS A 151 -10.06 29.17 2.74
C LYS A 151 -10.68 28.11 1.82
N THR A 152 -10.52 28.27 0.51
CA THR A 152 -10.95 27.33 -0.53
C THR A 152 -9.85 26.38 -0.98
N SER A 153 -8.61 26.53 -0.49
CA SER A 153 -7.50 25.63 -0.79
C SER A 153 -7.81 24.23 -0.24
N LEU A 154 -7.31 23.21 -0.95
CA LEU A 154 -7.46 21.83 -0.50
C LEU A 154 -6.80 21.63 0.87
N PHE A 155 -5.63 22.24 1.07
CA PHE A 155 -4.88 22.16 2.30
C PHE A 155 -5.64 22.75 3.50
N TYR A 156 -6.34 23.87 3.33
CA TYR A 156 -7.20 24.43 4.38
C TYR A 156 -8.29 23.43 4.78
N ILE A 157 -8.98 22.83 3.80
CA ILE A 157 -10.01 21.82 4.06
C ILE A 157 -9.41 20.60 4.77
N GLU A 158 -8.26 20.12 4.30
CA GLU A 158 -7.55 18.99 4.88
C GLU A 158 -7.21 19.25 6.36
N ALA A 159 -6.69 20.44 6.67
CA ALA A 159 -6.31 20.87 8.02
C ALA A 159 -7.51 21.14 8.95
N THR A 160 -8.67 21.53 8.42
CA THR A 160 -9.90 21.70 9.24
C THR A 160 -10.52 20.37 9.68
N HIS A 161 -10.31 19.30 8.90
CA HIS A 161 -10.82 17.97 9.20
C HIS A 161 -9.71 16.90 9.17
N PRO A 162 -8.66 17.04 10.00
CA PRO A 162 -7.40 16.32 9.79
C PRO A 162 -7.51 14.81 10.06
N THR A 163 -8.38 14.38 10.97
CA THR A 163 -8.65 12.96 11.21
C THR A 163 -9.35 12.30 10.04
N VAL A 164 -10.36 12.95 9.47
CA VAL A 164 -11.09 12.48 8.29
C VAL A 164 -10.16 12.44 7.08
N THR A 165 -9.34 13.47 6.89
CA THR A 165 -8.29 13.53 5.87
C THR A 165 -7.38 12.31 5.97
N ASN A 166 -6.77 12.06 7.13
CA ASN A 166 -5.89 10.90 7.32
C ASN A 166 -6.60 9.58 6.98
N ILE A 167 -7.85 9.39 7.41
CA ILE A 167 -8.63 8.18 7.08
C ILE A 167 -8.82 8.04 5.55
N ILE A 168 -9.12 9.12 4.84
CA ILE A 168 -9.25 9.11 3.38
C ILE A 168 -7.92 8.70 2.73
N TYR A 169 -6.80 9.28 3.15
CA TYR A 169 -5.48 8.98 2.59
C TYR A 169 -4.98 7.56 2.93
N ILE A 170 -5.33 7.05 4.11
CA ILE A 170 -5.11 5.64 4.48
C ILE A 170 -5.91 4.72 3.54
N PHE A 171 -7.18 5.08 3.29
CA PHE A 171 -8.03 4.32 2.39
C PHE A 171 -7.51 4.36 0.95
N THR A 172 -7.13 5.52 0.40
CA THR A 172 -6.57 5.63 -0.96
C THR A 172 -5.28 4.82 -1.11
N THR A 173 -4.38 4.89 -0.12
CA THR A 173 -3.15 4.09 -0.09
C THR A 173 -3.42 2.59 -0.07
N SER A 174 -4.38 2.15 0.77
CA SER A 174 -4.79 0.75 0.84
C SER A 174 -5.48 0.26 -0.45
N LEU A 175 -6.25 1.12 -1.12
CA LEU A 175 -6.89 0.80 -2.41
C LEU A 175 -5.83 0.53 -3.49
N LEU A 176 -4.80 1.38 -3.55
CA LEU A 176 -3.70 1.24 -4.48
C LEU A 176 -2.86 -0.01 -4.18
N SER A 177 -2.57 -0.31 -2.91
CA SER A 177 -1.88 -1.55 -2.53
C SER A 177 -2.68 -2.79 -2.89
N GLY A 178 -4.01 -2.76 -2.73
CA GLY A 178 -4.92 -3.79 -3.21
C GLY A 178 -4.79 -4.02 -4.71
N ALA A 179 -4.79 -2.96 -5.52
CA ALA A 179 -4.62 -3.04 -6.97
C ALA A 179 -3.25 -3.62 -7.36
N ILE A 180 -2.16 -3.24 -6.68
CA ILE A 180 -0.82 -3.82 -6.87
C ILE A 180 -0.84 -5.33 -6.58
N GLY A 181 -1.47 -5.76 -5.49
CA GLY A 181 -1.62 -7.19 -5.15
C GLY A 181 -2.41 -7.97 -6.20
N ALA A 182 -3.50 -7.39 -6.71
CA ALA A 182 -4.31 -7.97 -7.78
C ALA A 182 -3.51 -8.13 -9.09
N ALA A 183 -2.78 -7.08 -9.49
CA ALA A 183 -1.88 -7.07 -10.63
C ALA A 183 -0.78 -8.13 -10.50
N GLY A 184 -0.12 -8.19 -9.34
CA GLY A 184 0.90 -9.19 -9.03
C GLY A 184 0.38 -10.62 -9.19
N ALA A 185 -0.81 -10.92 -8.68
CA ALA A 185 -1.41 -12.25 -8.78
C ALA A 185 -1.77 -12.61 -10.23
N ALA A 186 -2.34 -11.67 -10.97
CA ALA A 186 -2.68 -11.87 -12.37
C ALA A 186 -1.43 -12.12 -13.23
N LEU A 187 -0.36 -11.34 -13.04
CA LEU A 187 0.92 -11.54 -13.72
C LEU A 187 1.60 -12.84 -13.30
N ALA A 188 1.57 -13.21 -12.02
CA ALA A 188 2.14 -14.44 -11.53
C ALA A 188 1.53 -15.66 -12.25
N MET A 189 0.21 -15.67 -12.43
CA MET A 189 -0.48 -16.73 -13.17
C MET A 189 -0.19 -16.70 -14.68
N ALA A 190 -0.09 -15.51 -15.28
CA ALA A 190 0.03 -15.32 -16.73
C ALA A 190 1.47 -15.46 -17.29
N ILE A 191 2.49 -15.13 -16.49
CA ILE A 191 3.91 -15.21 -16.87
C ILE A 191 4.56 -16.46 -16.27
N LYS A 192 4.17 -16.86 -15.04
CA LYS A 192 4.67 -18.06 -14.33
C LYS A 192 6.17 -18.06 -14.02
N ILE A 193 6.87 -16.94 -14.27
CA ILE A 193 8.31 -16.79 -14.02
C ILE A 193 8.53 -15.71 -12.97
N ARG A 194 8.88 -16.15 -11.75
CA ARG A 194 9.13 -15.26 -10.59
C ARG A 194 10.15 -14.15 -10.91
N LYS A 195 11.24 -14.52 -11.59
CA LYS A 195 12.35 -13.63 -11.96
C LYS A 195 11.95 -12.48 -12.89
N ILE A 196 10.80 -12.56 -13.57
CA ILE A 196 10.30 -11.51 -14.47
C ILE A 196 9.22 -10.68 -13.79
N VAL A 197 8.29 -11.32 -13.08
CA VAL A 197 7.14 -10.62 -12.47
C VAL A 197 7.57 -9.68 -11.35
N TYR A 198 8.54 -10.08 -10.53
CA TYR A 198 9.05 -9.26 -9.42
C TYR A 198 9.64 -7.92 -9.90
N PRO A 199 10.66 -7.91 -10.78
CA PRO A 199 11.23 -6.65 -11.26
C PRO A 199 10.22 -5.84 -12.08
N LEU A 200 9.33 -6.49 -12.85
CA LEU A 200 8.31 -5.78 -13.62
C LEU A 200 7.36 -4.99 -12.72
N LEU A 201 6.79 -5.61 -11.69
CA LEU A 201 5.85 -4.94 -10.79
C LEU A 201 6.57 -3.87 -9.95
N PHE A 202 7.80 -4.15 -9.53
CA PHE A 202 8.63 -3.17 -8.84
C PHE A 202 8.87 -1.93 -9.70
N LEU A 203 9.30 -2.08 -10.96
CA LEU A 203 9.55 -0.94 -11.85
C LEU A 203 8.28 -0.15 -12.17
N LEU A 204 7.15 -0.84 -12.37
CA LEU A 204 5.85 -0.20 -12.65
C LEU A 204 5.37 0.70 -11.51
N TRP A 205 5.83 0.45 -10.30
CA TRP A 205 5.55 1.28 -9.13
C TRP A 205 6.65 2.31 -8.87
N PHE A 206 7.90 1.85 -8.88
CA PHE A 206 9.07 2.63 -8.49
C PHE A 206 9.27 3.84 -9.42
N LEU A 207 9.04 3.66 -10.73
CA LEU A 207 9.19 4.76 -11.69
C LEU A 207 8.19 5.89 -11.41
N PRO A 208 6.85 5.67 -11.40
CA PRO A 208 5.90 6.73 -11.03
C PRO A 208 6.18 7.37 -9.67
N ALA A 209 6.69 6.61 -8.68
CA ALA A 209 7.00 7.13 -7.35
C ALA A 209 8.17 8.15 -7.33
N HIS A 210 9.01 8.18 -8.37
CA HIS A 210 10.18 9.07 -8.45
C HIS A 210 10.12 10.06 -9.61
N THR A 211 8.94 10.27 -10.20
CA THR A 211 8.72 11.34 -11.18
C THR A 211 8.28 12.64 -10.50
N ASP A 212 8.42 13.78 -11.18
CA ASP A 212 7.99 15.09 -10.65
C ASP A 212 6.49 15.09 -10.28
N LYS A 213 5.66 14.36 -11.05
CA LYS A 213 4.26 14.07 -10.72
C LYS A 213 4.14 12.74 -9.98
N SER A 214 4.81 12.65 -8.83
CA SER A 214 4.94 11.40 -8.08
C SER A 214 3.60 10.93 -7.53
N ILE A 215 3.38 9.60 -7.55
CA ILE A 215 2.26 8.98 -6.83
C ILE A 215 2.30 9.28 -5.33
N MET A 216 3.47 9.57 -4.76
CA MET A 216 3.61 9.95 -3.35
C MET A 216 2.79 11.20 -3.02
N LEU A 217 2.66 12.15 -3.96
CA LEU A 217 1.85 13.37 -3.78
C LEU A 217 0.36 13.05 -3.57
N ALA A 218 -0.13 11.97 -4.18
CA ALA A 218 -1.52 11.54 -4.03
C ALA A 218 -1.75 10.69 -2.77
N LEU A 219 -0.67 10.21 -2.14
CA LEU A 219 -0.72 9.39 -0.91
C LEU A 219 -0.41 10.21 0.35
N GLN A 220 0.19 11.40 0.18
CA GLN A 220 0.52 12.31 1.27
C GLN A 220 -0.63 13.30 1.57
N PRO A 221 -1.13 13.34 2.81
CA PRO A 221 -2.02 14.39 3.30
C PRO A 221 -1.22 15.65 3.69
N PHE A 222 -1.92 16.78 3.83
CA PHE A 222 -1.38 18.07 4.31
C PHE A 222 -0.20 18.56 3.48
N CYS A 223 -0.32 18.48 2.15
CA CYS A 223 0.65 19.06 1.24
C CYS A 223 0.01 20.17 0.38
N GLU A 224 0.85 21.08 -0.10
CA GLU A 224 0.49 22.26 -0.89
C GLU A 224 -0.20 21.95 -2.24
N TYR A 225 -0.19 20.69 -2.67
CA TYR A 225 -0.73 20.29 -3.97
C TYR A 225 -2.26 20.16 -3.94
N GLY A 226 -2.91 20.74 -4.95
CA GLY A 226 -4.35 20.65 -5.14
C GLY A 226 -4.84 19.31 -5.75
N LEU A 227 -6.16 19.16 -5.80
CA LEU A 227 -6.82 17.98 -6.38
C LEU A 227 -6.54 17.82 -7.87
N ASP A 228 -6.29 18.92 -8.57
CA ASP A 228 -5.90 18.98 -9.97
C ASP A 228 -4.60 18.20 -10.25
N THR A 229 -3.71 18.09 -9.25
CA THR A 229 -2.49 17.30 -9.36
C THR A 229 -2.65 15.92 -8.72
N LYS A 230 -3.28 15.82 -7.53
CA LYS A 230 -3.42 14.55 -6.80
C LYS A 230 -4.31 13.52 -7.52
N ILE A 231 -5.46 13.94 -8.05
CA ILE A 231 -6.44 13.03 -8.68
C ILE A 231 -5.88 12.40 -9.96
N PRO A 232 -5.32 13.15 -10.93
CA PRO A 232 -4.83 12.54 -12.16
C PRO A 232 -3.73 11.51 -11.92
N VAL A 233 -2.78 11.80 -11.02
CA VAL A 233 -1.69 10.87 -10.71
C VAL A 233 -2.26 9.58 -10.12
N PHE A 234 -3.18 9.69 -9.14
CA PHE A 234 -3.83 8.53 -8.55
C PHE A 234 -4.58 7.68 -9.59
N VAL A 235 -5.40 8.33 -10.43
CA VAL A 235 -6.22 7.64 -11.44
C VAL A 235 -5.35 6.97 -12.50
N ILE A 236 -4.28 7.61 -12.95
CA ILE A 236 -3.35 7.04 -13.94
C ILE A 236 -2.67 5.80 -13.35
N THR A 237 -2.08 5.90 -12.15
CA THR A 237 -1.38 4.78 -11.52
C THR A 237 -2.34 3.62 -11.22
N LEU A 238 -3.52 3.91 -10.66
CA LEU A 238 -4.55 2.90 -10.43
C LEU A 238 -4.99 2.24 -11.74
N GLY A 239 -5.20 3.05 -12.79
CA GLY A 239 -5.58 2.59 -14.12
C GLY A 239 -4.57 1.63 -14.73
N ILE A 240 -3.27 1.91 -14.60
CA ILE A 240 -2.18 1.02 -15.06
C ILE A 240 -2.31 -0.37 -14.41
N PHE A 241 -2.46 -0.43 -13.08
CA PHE A 241 -2.57 -1.71 -12.38
C PHE A 241 -3.86 -2.45 -12.74
N VAL A 242 -4.99 -1.75 -12.86
CA VAL A 242 -6.28 -2.34 -13.25
C VAL A 242 -6.22 -2.92 -14.67
N VAL A 243 -5.71 -2.16 -15.64
CA VAL A 243 -5.56 -2.62 -17.04
C VAL A 243 -4.65 -3.84 -17.09
N LEU A 244 -3.56 -3.82 -16.34
CA LEU A 244 -2.61 -4.93 -16.27
C LEU A 244 -3.24 -6.19 -15.63
N THR A 245 -4.02 -6.04 -14.55
CA THR A 245 -4.79 -7.14 -13.96
C THR A 245 -5.76 -7.75 -14.96
N ILE A 246 -6.54 -6.92 -15.67
CA ILE A 246 -7.53 -7.38 -16.66
C ILE A 246 -6.82 -8.09 -17.82
N GLY A 247 -5.80 -7.48 -18.41
CA GLY A 247 -5.05 -8.04 -19.53
C GLY A 247 -4.40 -9.38 -19.20
N ALA A 248 -3.76 -9.48 -18.03
CA ALA A 248 -3.16 -10.72 -17.56
C ALA A 248 -4.22 -11.80 -17.26
N ALA A 249 -5.37 -11.43 -16.68
CA ALA A 249 -6.48 -12.34 -16.43
C ALA A 249 -7.10 -12.88 -17.74
N ILE A 250 -7.29 -12.04 -18.75
CA ILE A 250 -7.81 -12.45 -20.07
C ILE A 250 -6.82 -13.41 -20.75
N LYS A 251 -5.53 -13.05 -20.78
CA LYS A 251 -4.46 -13.93 -21.29
C LYS A 251 -4.52 -15.30 -20.61
N GLU A 252 -4.63 -15.30 -19.30
CA GLU A 252 -4.65 -16.51 -18.51
C GLU A 252 -5.90 -17.36 -18.81
N VAL A 253 -7.10 -16.78 -18.80
CA VAL A 253 -8.35 -17.52 -19.01
C VAL A 253 -8.48 -18.06 -20.44
N HIS A 254 -8.18 -17.26 -21.46
CA HIS A 254 -8.46 -17.62 -22.85
C HIS A 254 -7.30 -18.30 -23.58
N TYR A 255 -6.05 -17.94 -23.28
CA TYR A 255 -4.91 -18.34 -24.11
C TYR A 255 -3.98 -19.34 -23.43
N ALA A 256 -4.00 -19.45 -22.09
CA ALA A 256 -3.14 -20.40 -21.40
C ALA A 256 -3.61 -21.86 -21.57
N LYS A 257 -2.75 -22.73 -22.11
CA LYS A 257 -2.95 -24.19 -22.10
C LYS A 257 -2.74 -24.73 -20.67
N ILE A 258 -3.55 -25.73 -20.29
CA ILE A 258 -3.50 -26.44 -18.99
C ILE A 258 -2.54 -27.63 -19.10
#